data_AF-A0A2E3HZS6-F1
#
_entry.id   AF-A0A2E3HZS6-F1
#
_cell.length_a   1.000
_cell.length_b   1.000
_cell.length_c   1.000
_cell.angle_alpha   90.00
_cell.angle_beta   90.00
_cell.angle_gamma   90.00
#
_symmetry.space_group_name_H-M   'P 1'
#
loop_
_entity.id
_entity.type
_entity.pdbx_description
1 polymer ?
#
loop_
_entity_poly.entity_id
_entity_poly.type
_entity_poly.pdbx_seq_one_letter_code
_entity_poly.pdbx_strand_id
1 'polypeptide(L)'
;HPKTNHFLDFGLFDDLQSFNQLESRIEQLPTNQDKGDAFEVFAEAYLAVQKQFQVQNIWSFENVPLSIRQELHLPNQDMGIDGVYLDESTSES
;
A
#
# COMPACT_ATOMS: atom_id res chain seq x y z
N HIS A 1 0.64 0.17 5.82
CA HIS A 1 1.54 -0.98 5.68
C HIS A 1 2.29 -1.23 7.00
N PRO A 2 2.49 -2.48 7.46
CA PRO A 2 3.19 -2.77 8.72
C PRO A 2 4.64 -2.26 8.79
N LYS A 3 5.31 -2.11 7.63
CA LYS A 3 6.70 -1.62 7.54
C LYS A 3 6.84 -0.12 7.39
N THR A 4 5.75 0.67 7.46
CA THR A 4 5.80 2.12 7.25
C THR A 4 6.85 2.79 8.14
N ASN A 5 6.83 2.58 9.45
CA ASN A 5 7.79 3.22 10.36
C ASN A 5 9.24 2.78 10.08
N HIS A 6 9.45 1.51 9.71
CA HIS A 6 10.78 1.00 9.40
C HIS A 6 11.43 1.76 8.24
N PHE A 7 10.68 1.98 7.15
CA PHE A 7 11.23 2.68 5.97
C PHE A 7 11.30 4.19 6.12
N LEU A 8 10.46 4.78 6.99
CA LEU A 8 10.60 6.18 7.40
C LEU A 8 11.89 6.37 8.23
N ASP A 9 12.15 5.52 9.21
CA ASP A 9 13.37 5.57 10.03
C ASP A 9 14.64 5.28 9.19
N PHE A 10 14.52 4.45 8.15
CA PHE A 10 15.59 4.19 7.19
C PHE A 10 15.86 5.37 6.24
N GLY A 11 14.97 6.37 6.20
CA GLY A 11 15.07 7.52 5.29
C GLY A 11 14.83 7.15 3.82
N LEU A 12 14.12 6.05 3.55
CA LEU A 12 13.92 5.55 2.18
C LEU A 12 13.26 6.62 1.30
N PHE A 13 12.28 7.33 1.88
CA PHE A 13 11.43 8.30 1.20
C PHE A 13 11.92 9.75 1.29
N ASP A 14 13.08 9.99 1.91
CA ASP A 14 13.57 11.34 2.20
C ASP A 14 14.07 12.08 0.95
N ASP A 15 13.67 13.34 0.81
CA ASP A 15 14.12 14.29 -0.22
C ASP A 15 14.00 13.78 -1.68
N LEU A 16 13.06 12.88 -1.95
CA LEU A 16 12.83 12.33 -3.29
C LEU A 16 12.36 13.42 -4.27
N GLN A 17 13.04 13.52 -5.41
CA GLN A 17 12.71 14.49 -6.48
C GLN A 17 11.94 13.86 -7.65
N SER A 18 11.93 12.53 -7.74
CA SER A 18 11.23 11.81 -8.80
C SER A 18 10.95 10.37 -8.41
N PHE A 19 9.99 9.75 -9.12
CA PHE A 19 9.68 8.33 -8.96
C PHE A 19 10.89 7.44 -9.29
N ASN A 20 11.67 7.78 -10.31
CA ASN A 20 12.87 7.00 -10.67
C ASN A 20 13.89 6.94 -9.51
N GLN A 21 14.00 8.01 -8.70
CA GLN A 21 14.87 7.99 -7.51
C GLN A 21 14.33 7.01 -6.47
N LEU A 22 13.00 6.99 -6.26
CA LEU A 22 12.38 6.03 -5.36
C LEU A 22 12.62 4.60 -5.85
N GLU A 23 12.35 4.32 -7.12
CA GLU A 23 12.57 3.00 -7.75
C GLU A 23 14.02 2.54 -7.59
N SER A 24 14.99 3.41 -7.90
CA SER A 24 16.41 3.10 -7.72
C SER A 24 16.80 2.81 -6.26
N ARG A 25 16.17 3.48 -5.28
CA ARG A 25 16.42 3.20 -3.86
C ARG A 25 15.79 1.88 -3.43
N ILE A 26 14.57 1.58 -3.90
CA ILE A 26 13.90 0.30 -3.66
C ILE A 26 14.73 -0.84 -4.25
N GLU A 27 15.23 -0.73 -5.47
CA GLU A 27 16.04 -1.77 -6.12
C GLU A 27 17.30 -2.17 -5.34
N GLN A 28 17.85 -1.25 -4.54
CA GLN A 28 19.03 -1.48 -3.69
C GLN A 28 18.70 -2.22 -2.39
N LEU A 29 17.43 -2.43 -2.05
CA LEU A 29 17.03 -3.18 -0.87
C LEU A 29 17.48 -4.65 -0.99
N PRO A 30 17.88 -5.27 0.14
CA PRO A 30 18.62 -6.52 0.12
C PRO A 30 17.76 -7.72 -0.27
N THR A 31 16.45 -7.68 -0.02
CA THR A 31 15.55 -8.80 -0.30
C THR A 31 14.41 -8.38 -1.21
N ASN A 32 13.87 -9.33 -1.99
CA ASN A 32 12.67 -9.06 -2.79
C ASN A 32 11.45 -8.73 -1.91
N GLN A 33 11.41 -9.24 -0.67
CA GLN A 33 10.37 -8.87 0.29
C GLN A 33 10.48 -7.39 0.67
N ASP A 34 11.67 -6.91 1.05
CA ASP A 34 11.84 -5.50 1.41
C ASP A 34 11.51 -4.57 0.24
N LYS A 35 11.80 -5.01 -1.01
CA LYS A 35 11.41 -4.29 -2.23
C LYS A 35 9.90 -4.16 -2.36
N GLY A 36 9.18 -5.28 -2.20
CA GLY A 36 7.71 -5.32 -2.20
C GLY A 36 7.13 -4.44 -1.10
N ASP A 37 7.55 -4.68 0.15
CA ASP A 37 7.10 -3.95 1.33
C ASP A 37 7.29 -2.42 1.18
N ALA A 38 8.41 -1.99 0.60
CA ALA A 38 8.69 -0.57 0.36
C ALA A 38 7.79 0.02 -0.73
N PHE A 39 7.53 -0.73 -1.80
CA PHE A 39 6.63 -0.31 -2.87
C PHE A 39 5.18 -0.23 -2.38
N GLU A 40 4.74 -1.17 -1.55
CA GLU A 40 3.42 -1.16 -0.91
C GLU A 40 3.22 0.08 -0.02
N VAL A 41 4.22 0.44 0.79
CA VAL A 41 4.17 1.69 1.59
C VAL A 41 3.97 2.92 0.70
N PHE A 42 4.68 2.99 -0.43
CA PHE A 42 4.50 4.08 -1.39
C PHE A 42 3.10 4.05 -2.01
N ALA A 43 2.61 2.90 -2.45
CA ALA A 43 1.30 2.76 -3.09
C ALA A 43 0.17 3.17 -2.14
N GLU A 44 0.20 2.71 -0.88
CA GLU A 44 -0.78 3.11 0.13
C GLU A 44 -0.73 4.63 0.39
N ALA A 45 0.46 5.22 0.52
CA ALA A 45 0.61 6.66 0.72
C ALA A 45 0.13 7.47 -0.50
N TYR A 46 0.42 7.00 -1.71
CA TYR A 46 -0.03 7.61 -2.96
C TYR A 46 -1.56 7.62 -3.02
N LEU A 47 -2.22 6.49 -2.75
CA LEU A 47 -3.68 6.41 -2.71
C LEU A 47 -4.28 7.34 -1.64
N ALA A 48 -3.65 7.44 -0.47
CA ALA A 48 -4.12 8.30 0.63
C ALA A 48 -4.06 9.81 0.30
N VAL A 49 -3.08 10.24 -0.51
CA VAL A 49 -2.86 11.66 -0.83
C VAL A 49 -3.62 12.11 -2.08
N GLN A 50 -3.81 11.22 -3.04
CA GLN A 50 -4.41 11.56 -4.33
C GLN A 50 -5.93 11.69 -4.23
N LYS A 51 -6.41 12.94 -4.13
CA LYS A 51 -7.83 13.30 -4.02
C LYS A 51 -8.73 12.71 -5.11
N GLN A 52 -8.18 12.39 -6.30
CA GLN A 52 -8.98 11.82 -7.39
C GLN A 52 -9.61 10.48 -7.02
N PHE A 53 -8.98 9.73 -6.12
CA PHE A 53 -9.44 8.40 -5.73
C PHE A 53 -10.47 8.43 -4.60
N GLN A 54 -10.76 9.60 -4.02
CA GLN A 54 -11.75 9.78 -2.94
C GLN A 54 -11.69 8.67 -1.86
N VAL A 55 -10.47 8.28 -1.51
CA VAL A 55 -10.23 7.12 -0.65
C VAL A 55 -10.62 7.44 0.77
N GLN A 56 -11.56 6.65 1.32
CA GLN A 56 -11.95 6.74 2.73
C GLN A 56 -11.04 5.89 3.61
N ASN A 57 -10.71 4.69 3.14
CA ASN A 57 -9.94 3.71 3.89
C ASN A 57 -8.99 2.92 2.99
N ILE A 58 -7.85 2.55 3.55
CA ILE A 58 -6.84 1.69 2.92
C ILE A 58 -6.44 0.64 3.95
N TRP A 59 -6.36 -0.61 3.51
CA TRP A 59 -5.92 -1.72 4.34
C TRP A 59 -4.92 -2.58 3.57
N SER A 60 -3.75 -2.81 4.18
CA SER A 60 -2.85 -3.88 3.73
C SER A 60 -3.54 -5.23 3.89
N PHE A 61 -3.16 -6.25 3.11
CA PHE A 61 -3.83 -7.55 3.06
C PHE A 61 -4.09 -8.13 4.46
N GLU A 62 -3.08 -8.17 5.33
CA GLU A 62 -3.19 -8.67 6.71
C GLU A 62 -4.23 -7.93 7.57
N ASN A 63 -4.46 -6.65 7.29
CA ASN A 63 -5.28 -5.75 8.10
C ASN A 63 -6.69 -5.51 7.53
N VAL A 64 -7.07 -6.19 6.44
CA VAL A 64 -8.41 -6.05 5.87
C VAL A 64 -9.46 -6.58 6.87
N PRO A 65 -10.47 -5.78 7.25
CA PRO A 65 -11.54 -6.20 8.16
C PRO A 65 -12.30 -7.42 7.63
N LEU A 66 -12.75 -8.30 8.55
CA LEU A 66 -13.45 -9.53 8.17
C LEU A 66 -14.66 -9.30 7.27
N SER A 67 -15.45 -8.25 7.53
CA SER A 67 -16.63 -7.91 6.71
C SER A 67 -16.25 -7.61 5.26
N ILE A 68 -15.17 -6.84 5.05
CA ILE A 68 -14.68 -6.48 3.72
C ILE A 68 -14.04 -7.70 3.03
N ARG A 69 -13.31 -8.54 3.77
CA ARG A 69 -12.78 -9.81 3.23
C ARG A 69 -13.90 -10.70 2.70
N GLN A 70 -15.01 -10.79 3.44
CA GLN A 70 -16.17 -11.58 3.04
C GLN A 70 -16.86 -11.00 1.81
N GLU A 71 -17.07 -9.69 1.77
CA GLU A 71 -17.67 -8.98 0.64
C GLU A 71 -16.88 -9.17 -0.66
N LEU A 72 -15.56 -8.98 -0.59
CA LEU A 72 -14.65 -9.12 -1.72
C LEU A 72 -14.25 -10.58 -2.00
N HIS A 73 -14.78 -11.54 -1.24
CA HIS A 73 -14.44 -12.95 -1.33
C HIS A 73 -12.92 -13.20 -1.33
N LEU A 74 -12.18 -12.46 -0.50
CA LEU A 74 -10.72 -12.54 -0.47
C LEU A 74 -10.27 -13.93 0.00
N PRO A 75 -9.31 -14.56 -0.69
CA PRO A 75 -8.76 -15.84 -0.25
C PRO A 75 -8.07 -15.69 1.12
N ASN A 76 -8.09 -16.77 1.91
CA ASN A 76 -7.36 -16.82 3.19
C ASN A 76 -5.85 -16.96 3.01
N GLN A 77 -5.39 -17.27 1.80
CA GLN A 77 -3.99 -17.37 1.44
C GLN A 77 -3.66 -16.24 0.47
N ASP A 78 -2.44 -15.72 0.58
CA ASP A 78 -1.92 -14.75 -0.36
C ASP A 78 -1.90 -15.35 -1.79
N MET A 79 -2.60 -14.69 -2.70
CA MET A 79 -2.70 -15.02 -4.11
C MET A 79 -2.18 -13.86 -4.99
N GLY A 80 -1.36 -12.97 -4.42
CA GLY A 80 -0.86 -11.75 -5.07
C GLY A 80 -1.77 -10.54 -4.85
N ILE A 81 -2.52 -10.49 -3.74
CA ILE A 81 -3.33 -9.33 -3.34
C ILE A 81 -2.65 -8.69 -2.14
N ASP A 82 -2.02 -7.53 -2.35
CA ASP A 82 -1.23 -6.86 -1.32
C ASP A 82 -2.07 -5.94 -0.41
N GLY A 83 -3.23 -5.49 -0.89
CA GLY A 83 -4.14 -4.63 -0.12
C GLY A 83 -5.42 -4.25 -0.86
N VAL A 84 -6.32 -3.57 -0.15
CA VAL A 84 -7.58 -3.04 -0.71
C VAL A 84 -7.82 -1.62 -0.20
N TYR A 85 -8.56 -0.84 -0.98
CA TYR A 85 -9.03 0.49 -0.57
C TYR A 85 -10.54 0.61 -0.79
N LEU A 86 -11.18 1.46 -0.01
CA LEU A 86 -12.57 1.86 -0.17
C LEU A 86 -12.60 3.33 -0.57
N ASP A 87 -13.29 3.64 -1.66
CA ASP A 87 -13.56 5.00 -2.09
C ASP A 87 -15.03 5.41 -1.83
N GLU A 88 -15.36 6.67 -2.10
CA GLU A 88 -16.72 7.22 -1.96
C GLU A 88 -17.73 6.68 -2.99
N SER A 89 -17.33 5.81 -3.94
CA SER A 89 -18.18 5.37 -5.05
C SER A 89 -19.13 4.21 -4.69
N THR A 90 -19.78 4.27 -3.52
CA THR A 90 -20.90 3.36 -3.22
C THR A 90 -21.96 4.04 -2.37
N SER A 91 -22.84 4.77 -3.06
CA SER A 91 -24.22 5.03 -2.66
C SER A 91 -25.09 5.23 -3.90
N GLU A 92 -25.06 4.26 -4.82
CA GLU A 92 -26.19 4.05 -5.72
C GLU A 92 -26.87 2.75 -5.28
N SER A 93 -28.00 2.96 -4.62
CA SER A 93 -28.96 1.98 -4.08
C SER A 93 -29.69 1.20 -5.16
#